data_AF-A0A7K6XZM9-F1
#
_entry.id   AF-A0A7K6XZM9-F1
#
_cell.length_a   1.000
_cell.length_b   1.000
_cell.length_c   1.000
_cell.angle_alpha   90.00
_cell.angle_beta   90.00
_cell.angle_gamma   90.00
#
_symmetry.space_group_name_H-M   'P 1'
#
loop_
_entity.id
_entity.type
_entity.pdbx_description
1 polymer ?
#
loop_
_entity_poly.entity_id
_entity_poly.type
_entity_poly.pdbx_seq_one_letter_code
_entity_poly.pdbx_strand_id
1 'polypeptide(L)'
;QLQERYPDQPMELHLWARQQPLLSCHPDALHGTLFGSAEAFVVLPNATRVPAFLLNIDANVTGKPTITRNRLGGTVRLTGLVPDPQLAWTPLPVLCQAQGLPVPQVKRLETLLKFGLWLFGVPRANSKCCPRSVP
;
A
#
# COMPACT_ATOMS: atom_id res chain seq x y z
N GLN A 1 20.24 11.38 -4.17
CA GLN A 1 19.27 12.41 -4.61
C GLN A 1 18.36 12.90 -3.49
N LEU A 2 17.40 12.14 -2.94
CA LEU A 2 16.64 12.62 -1.77
C LEU A 2 17.56 12.88 -0.56
N GLN A 3 18.48 11.95 -0.26
CA GLN A 3 19.52 12.11 0.77
C GLN A 3 20.48 13.29 0.50
N GLU A 4 20.69 13.67 -0.76
CA GLU A 4 21.58 14.78 -1.13
C GLU A 4 20.87 16.13 -0.94
N ARG A 5 19.56 16.19 -1.18
CA ARG A 5 18.76 17.41 -1.05
C ARG A 5 18.25 17.64 0.36
N TYR A 6 18.02 16.57 1.11
CA TYR A 6 17.55 16.58 2.49
C TYR A 6 18.35 15.57 3.33
N PRO A 7 19.60 15.91 3.68
CA PRO A 7 20.42 15.05 4.52
C PRO A 7 19.83 14.93 5.93
N ASP A 8 19.76 13.70 6.44
CA ASP A 8 19.35 13.33 7.81
C ASP A 8 17.98 13.87 8.26
N GLN A 9 17.12 14.23 7.30
CA GLN A 9 15.76 14.64 7.60
C GLN A 9 14.84 13.42 7.70
N PRO A 10 13.97 13.33 8.72
CA PRO A 10 13.01 12.25 8.81
C PRO A 10 11.99 12.34 7.68
N MET A 11 11.54 11.18 7.20
CA MET A 11 10.46 11.07 6.23
C MET A 11 9.17 10.63 6.90
N GLU A 12 8.08 11.25 6.51
CA GLU A 12 6.72 10.88 6.89
C GLU A 12 5.99 10.34 5.66
N LEU A 13 5.32 9.19 5.80
CA LEU A 13 4.56 8.57 4.71
C LEU A 13 3.07 8.60 5.07
N HIS A 14 2.27 9.27 4.26
CA HIS A 14 0.82 9.30 4.40
C HIS A 14 0.20 8.31 3.42
N LEU A 15 -0.63 7.40 3.95
CA LEU A 15 -1.28 6.37 3.15
C LEU A 15 -2.81 6.55 3.24
N TRP A 16 -3.48 6.61 2.10
CA TRP A 16 -4.93 6.70 2.03
C TRP A 16 -5.52 5.86 0.89
N ALA A 17 -6.82 5.58 0.98
CA ALA A 17 -7.56 4.91 -0.09
C ALA A 17 -8.03 5.96 -1.10
N ARG A 18 -7.78 5.73 -2.39
CA ARG A 18 -8.28 6.59 -3.48
C ARG A 18 -9.76 6.32 -3.79
N GLN A 19 -10.17 5.07 -3.67
CA GLN A 19 -11.54 4.63 -3.93
C GLN A 19 -11.86 3.40 -3.08
N GLN A 20 -13.15 3.07 -3.00
CA GLN A 20 -13.62 1.90 -2.27
C GLN A 20 -13.01 0.63 -2.89
N PRO A 21 -12.49 -0.31 -2.07
CA PRO A 21 -11.98 -1.56 -2.60
C PRO A 21 -13.10 -2.37 -3.23
N LEU A 22 -12.81 -2.98 -4.39
CA LEU A 22 -13.74 -3.88 -5.06
C LEU A 22 -13.51 -5.29 -4.54
N LEU A 23 -14.57 -5.97 -4.10
CA LEU A 23 -14.51 -7.34 -3.59
C LEU A 23 -15.39 -8.25 -4.44
N SER A 24 -14.88 -9.41 -4.82
CA SER A 24 -15.63 -10.44 -5.54
C SER A 24 -15.49 -11.79 -4.86
N CYS A 25 -16.63 -12.40 -4.56
CA CYS A 25 -16.69 -13.72 -3.93
C CYS A 25 -16.60 -14.80 -5.00
N HIS A 26 -15.57 -15.64 -4.93
CA HIS A 26 -15.45 -16.85 -5.75
C HIS A 26 -15.56 -18.08 -4.84
N PRO A 27 -15.94 -19.26 -5.38
CA PRO A 27 -16.06 -20.49 -4.60
C PRO A 27 -14.77 -20.86 -3.86
N ASP A 28 -13.62 -20.54 -4.45
CA ASP A 28 -12.30 -20.92 -3.92
C ASP A 28 -11.69 -19.87 -2.98
N ALA A 29 -12.07 -18.59 -3.13
CA ALA A 29 -11.52 -17.47 -2.38
C ALA A 29 -12.35 -16.18 -2.55
N LEU A 30 -12.19 -15.25 -1.61
CA LEU A 30 -12.53 -13.85 -1.81
C LEU A 30 -11.42 -13.17 -2.59
N HIS A 31 -11.74 -12.50 -3.68
CA HIS A 31 -10.80 -11.67 -4.43
C HIS A 31 -11.10 -10.20 -4.11
N GLY A 32 -10.07 -9.38 -4.05
CA GLY A 32 -10.20 -7.96 -3.79
C GLY A 32 -9.21 -7.14 -4.60
N THR A 33 -9.63 -5.95 -5.02
CA THR A 33 -8.75 -4.94 -5.58
C THR A 33 -8.79 -3.71 -4.69
N LEU A 34 -7.62 -3.33 -4.19
CA LEU A 34 -7.41 -2.16 -3.36
C LEU A 34 -6.82 -1.05 -4.22
N PHE A 35 -7.27 0.18 -3.97
CA PHE A 35 -6.82 1.36 -4.69
C PHE A 35 -6.37 2.40 -3.66
N GLY A 36 -5.05 2.56 -3.55
CA GLY A 36 -4.42 3.41 -2.55
C GLY A 36 -3.49 4.44 -3.17
N SER A 37 -3.14 5.41 -2.35
CA SER A 37 -2.03 6.32 -2.61
C SER A 37 -1.16 6.46 -1.38
N ALA A 38 0.13 6.62 -1.61
CA ALA A 38 1.12 6.92 -0.59
C ALA A 38 1.89 8.18 -0.98
N GLU A 39 1.84 9.22 -0.15
CA GLU A 39 2.63 10.43 -0.34
C GLU A 39 3.73 10.49 0.71
N ALA A 40 4.95 10.69 0.24
CA ALA A 40 6.12 10.84 1.09
C ALA A 40 6.42 12.32 1.29
N PHE A 41 6.58 12.73 2.54
CA PHE A 41 6.96 14.06 2.96
C PHE A 41 8.32 14.02 3.64
N VAL A 42 9.15 15.02 3.35
CA VAL A 42 10.33 15.31 4.16
C VAL A 42 9.90 16.27 5.27
N VAL A 43 10.18 15.90 6.51
CA VAL A 43 9.91 16.76 7.67
C VAL A 43 11.16 17.58 7.93
N LEU A 44 11.06 18.88 7.68
CA LEU A 44 12.12 19.85 7.99
C LEU A 44 12.22 20.09 9.50
N PRO A 45 13.34 20.65 9.99
CA PRO A 45 13.52 20.97 11.41
C PRO A 45 12.45 21.93 11.96
N ASN A 46 11.82 22.71 11.08
CA ASN A 46 10.74 23.64 11.40
C ASN A 46 9.35 22.95 11.45
N ALA A 47 9.31 21.62 11.56
CA ALA A 47 8.11 20.78 11.49
C ALA A 47 7.28 20.95 10.19
N THR A 48 7.82 21.65 9.19
CA THR A 48 7.18 21.82 7.90
C THR A 48 7.35 20.55 7.07
N ARG A 49 6.27 20.09 6.46
CA ARG A 49 6.24 18.90 5.59
C ARG A 49 6.38 19.35 4.14
N VAL A 50 7.47 18.92 3.49
CA VAL A 50 7.66 19.17 2.06
C VAL A 50 7.35 17.88 1.30
N PRO A 51 6.37 17.89 0.38
CA PRO A 51 6.05 16.70 -0.39
C PRO A 51 7.24 16.35 -1.30
N ALA A 52 7.68 15.10 -1.25
CA ALA A 52 8.79 14.59 -2.04
C ALA A 52 8.27 13.87 -3.29
N PHE A 53 7.35 12.93 -3.12
CA PHE A 53 6.74 12.18 -4.20
C PHE A 53 5.41 11.56 -3.78
N LEU A 54 4.50 11.42 -4.75
CA LEU A 54 3.22 10.72 -4.63
C LEU A 54 3.28 9.40 -5.39
N LEU A 55 2.81 8.33 -4.76
CA LEU A 55 2.69 6.99 -5.30
C LEU A 55 1.23 6.61 -5.41
N ASN A 56 0.79 6.26 -6.61
CA ASN A 56 -0.47 5.59 -6.80
C ASN A 56 -0.25 4.07 -6.82
N ILE A 57 -1.00 3.35 -6.00
CA ILE A 57 -0.82 1.93 -5.72
C ILE A 57 -2.15 1.23 -5.89
N ASP A 58 -2.24 0.40 -6.92
CA ASP A 58 -3.36 -0.51 -7.07
C ASP A 58 -2.88 -1.93 -6.80
N ALA A 59 -3.67 -2.71 -6.05
CA ALA A 59 -3.23 -3.99 -5.52
C ALA A 59 -4.35 -5.03 -5.55
N ASN A 60 -4.04 -6.20 -6.09
CA ASN A 60 -4.92 -7.35 -6.01
C ASN A 60 -4.57 -8.16 -4.76
N VAL A 61 -5.58 -8.40 -3.95
CA VAL A 61 -5.55 -9.25 -2.77
C VAL A 61 -6.48 -10.42 -2.95
N THR A 62 -6.16 -11.53 -2.31
CA THR A 62 -7.04 -12.68 -2.16
C THR A 62 -7.17 -12.98 -0.69
N GLY A 63 -8.34 -13.43 -0.26
CA GLY A 63 -8.54 -13.83 1.12
C GLY A 63 -9.39 -15.06 1.23
N LYS A 64 -9.09 -15.88 2.23
CA LYS A 64 -9.92 -17.05 2.57
C LYS A 64 -10.71 -16.71 3.81
N PRO A 65 -12.05 -16.59 3.72
CA PRO A 65 -12.89 -16.45 4.90
C PRO A 65 -12.85 -17.74 5.70
N THR A 66 -12.80 -17.63 7.01
CA THR A 66 -12.80 -18.77 7.95
C THR A 66 -13.86 -18.51 9.00
N ILE A 67 -14.83 -19.40 9.13
CA ILE A 67 -15.85 -19.29 10.18
C ILE A 67 -15.38 -20.13 11.36
N THR A 68 -15.25 -19.52 12.53
CA THR A 68 -14.86 -20.23 13.76
C THR A 68 -15.68 -19.72 14.94
N ARG A 69 -16.37 -20.62 15.65
CA ARG A 69 -17.22 -20.30 16.82
C ARG A 69 -18.13 -19.08 16.58
N ASN A 70 -18.92 -19.11 15.50
CA ASN A 70 -19.84 -18.04 15.08
C ASN A 70 -19.17 -16.68 14.78
N ARG A 71 -17.85 -16.64 14.57
CA ARG A 71 -17.14 -15.45 14.10
C ARG A 71 -16.71 -15.65 12.65
N LEU A 72 -16.98 -14.65 11.82
CA LEU A 72 -16.39 -14.55 10.49
C LEU A 72 -14.97 -14.01 10.66
N GLY A 73 -14.00 -14.85 10.37
CA GLY A 73 -12.60 -14.51 10.20
C GLY A 73 -12.21 -14.50 8.73
N GLY A 74 -11.01 -14.03 8.44
CA GLY A 74 -10.37 -14.24 7.15
C GLY A 74 -8.86 -14.10 7.22
N THR A 75 -8.19 -14.76 6.28
CA THR A 75 -6.79 -14.47 5.97
C THR A 75 -6.75 -13.62 4.71
N VAL A 76 -5.94 -12.56 4.68
CA VAL A 76 -5.70 -11.75 3.49
C VAL A 76 -4.28 -12.02 2.99
N ARG A 77 -4.13 -12.18 1.68
CA ARG A 77 -2.88 -12.38 0.96
C ARG A 77 -2.79 -11.36 -0.18
N LEU A 78 -1.66 -10.69 -0.31
CA LEU A 78 -1.39 -9.82 -1.45
C LEU A 78 -0.96 -10.69 -2.64
N THR A 79 -1.72 -10.64 -3.73
CA THR A 79 -1.46 -11.44 -4.93
C THR A 79 -0.59 -10.67 -5.94
N GLY A 80 -0.75 -9.35 -6.02
CA GLY A 80 0.06 -8.52 -6.91
C GLY A 80 -0.29 -7.04 -6.85
N LEU A 81 0.54 -6.20 -7.46
CA LEU A 81 0.21 -4.80 -7.75
C LEU A 81 -0.36 -4.73 -9.17
N VAL A 82 -1.41 -3.94 -9.36
CA VAL A 82 -2.16 -3.83 -10.62
C VAL A 82 -1.53 -2.72 -11.46
N PRO A 83 -1.23 -2.96 -12.75
CA PRO A 83 -0.92 -1.90 -13.69
C PRO A 83 -2.18 -1.07 -13.97
N ASP A 84 -2.05 0.26 -13.84
CA ASP A 84 -3.12 1.20 -14.19
C ASP A 84 -3.61 0.93 -15.63
N PRO A 85 -4.91 0.66 -15.86
CA PRO A 85 -5.43 0.32 -17.18
C PRO A 85 -5.30 1.45 -18.21
N GLN A 86 -5.09 2.71 -17.81
CA GLN A 86 -4.78 3.80 -18.76
C GLN A 86 -3.33 3.79 -19.26
N LEU A 87 -2.47 2.95 -18.68
CA LEU A 87 -1.02 2.93 -18.93
C LEU A 87 -0.51 1.52 -19.23
N ALA A 88 -1.34 0.67 -19.86
CA ALA A 88 -1.04 -0.72 -20.25
C ALA A 88 0.21 -0.90 -21.14
N TRP A 89 0.79 0.19 -21.66
CA TRP A 89 2.04 0.21 -22.43
C TRP A 89 3.27 0.66 -21.63
N THR A 90 3.10 1.00 -20.35
CA THR A 90 4.23 1.33 -19.46
C THR A 90 4.51 0.17 -18.51
N PRO A 91 5.77 -0.26 -18.35
CA PRO A 91 6.11 -1.46 -17.60
C PRO A 91 6.02 -1.32 -16.06
N LEU A 92 5.25 -0.36 -15.50
CA LEU A 92 5.31 -0.05 -14.06
C LEU A 92 3.92 0.12 -13.41
N PRO A 93 3.55 -0.74 -12.44
CA PRO A 93 2.27 -0.68 -11.71
C PRO A 93 2.23 0.40 -10.61
N VAL A 94 3.21 1.30 -10.58
CA VAL A 94 3.35 2.36 -9.60
C VAL A 94 3.58 3.66 -10.36
N LEU A 95 2.56 4.52 -10.39
CA LEU A 95 2.72 5.86 -10.93
C LEU A 95 3.35 6.74 -9.85
N CYS A 96 4.62 7.08 -10.04
CA CYS A 96 5.33 8.03 -9.19
C CYS A 96 5.19 9.43 -9.78
N GLN A 97 4.49 10.32 -9.10
CA GLN A 97 4.50 11.75 -9.43
C GLN A 97 5.51 12.46 -8.54
N ALA A 98 6.50 13.08 -9.19
CA ALA A 98 7.52 13.87 -8.55
C ALA A 98 7.04 15.31 -8.35
N GLN A 99 6.89 15.75 -7.09
CA GLN A 99 6.69 17.17 -6.79
C GLN A 99 8.06 17.84 -6.64
N GLY A 100 8.73 18.09 -7.77
CA GLY A 100 9.98 18.87 -7.82
C GLY A 100 11.28 18.12 -7.47
N LEU A 101 11.24 16.81 -7.17
CA LEU A 101 12.44 15.94 -7.07
C LEU A 101 12.42 14.82 -8.12
N PRO A 102 13.56 14.40 -8.68
CA PRO A 102 13.60 13.24 -9.58
C PRO A 102 13.08 11.97 -8.87
N VAL A 103 12.23 11.22 -9.57
CA VAL A 103 11.60 9.98 -9.07
C VAL A 103 12.66 8.95 -8.66
N PRO A 104 12.65 8.42 -7.43
CA PRO A 104 13.56 7.35 -7.02
C PRO A 104 13.29 6.06 -7.82
N GLN A 105 14.29 5.16 -7.93
CA GLN A 105 14.12 3.89 -8.65
C GLN A 105 12.87 3.14 -8.18
N VAL A 106 11.86 3.10 -9.05
CA VAL A 106 10.51 2.59 -8.74
C VAL A 106 10.54 1.14 -8.25
N LYS A 107 11.51 0.34 -8.73
CA LYS A 107 11.70 -1.06 -8.33
C LYS A 107 12.09 -1.25 -6.86
N ARG A 108 12.89 -0.32 -6.29
CA ARG A 108 13.22 -0.33 -4.85
C ARG A 108 12.02 0.07 -4.01
N LEU A 109 11.24 1.03 -4.50
CA LEU A 109 10.06 1.54 -3.83
C LEU A 109 8.92 0.51 -3.81
N GLU A 110 8.73 -0.21 -4.90
CA GLU A 110 7.83 -1.35 -4.99
C GLU A 110 8.19 -2.43 -3.95
N THR A 111 9.49 -2.72 -3.79
CA THR A 111 9.98 -3.70 -2.82
C THR A 111 9.72 -3.25 -1.38
N LEU A 112 10.03 -1.99 -1.06
CA LEU A 112 9.76 -1.39 0.26
C LEU A 112 8.27 -1.35 0.56
N LEU A 113 7.44 -1.03 -0.43
CA LEU A 113 6.00 -0.97 -0.29
C LEU A 113 5.40 -2.36 -0.05
N LYS A 114 5.81 -3.37 -0.83
CA LYS A 114 5.43 -4.76 -0.59
C LYS A 114 5.83 -5.23 0.79
N PHE A 115 7.04 -4.89 1.22
CA PHE A 115 7.55 -5.22 2.55
C PHE A 115 6.75 -4.54 3.68
N GLY A 116 6.45 -3.24 3.54
CA GLY A 116 5.66 -2.48 4.51
C GLY A 116 4.20 -2.95 4.60
N LEU A 117 3.56 -3.22 3.45
CA LEU A 117 2.23 -3.83 3.39
C LEU A 117 2.24 -5.21 4.04
N TRP A 118 3.27 -6.02 3.82
CA TRP A 118 3.38 -7.34 4.43
C TRP A 118 3.61 -7.29 5.95
N LEU A 119 4.47 -6.41 6.43
CA LEU A 119 4.78 -6.27 7.87
C LEU A 119 3.68 -5.60 8.68
N PHE A 120 3.02 -4.58 8.12
CA PHE A 120 2.12 -3.72 8.89
C PHE A 120 0.70 -3.74 8.35
N GLY A 121 0.53 -3.74 7.02
CA GLY A 121 -0.79 -3.71 6.37
C GLY A 121 -1.58 -5.00 6.57
N VAL A 122 -0.99 -6.14 6.18
CA VAL A 122 -1.63 -7.46 6.23
C VAL A 122 -1.95 -7.88 7.67
N PRO A 123 -1.06 -7.73 8.66
CA PRO A 123 -1.39 -8.08 10.04
C PRO A 123 -2.49 -7.20 10.63
N ARG A 124 -2.51 -5.91 10.30
CA ARG A 124 -3.55 -4.98 10.79
C ARG A 124 -4.89 -5.28 10.12
N ALA A 125 -4.91 -5.58 8.83
CA ALA A 125 -6.10 -6.06 8.12
C ALA A 125 -6.61 -7.38 8.70
N ASN A 126 -5.71 -8.36 8.89
CA ASN A 126 -6.06 -9.65 9.52
C ASN A 126 -6.56 -9.46 10.95
N SER A 127 -6.04 -8.51 11.74
CA SER A 127 -6.52 -8.26 13.11
C SER A 127 -7.94 -7.66 13.14
N LYS A 128 -8.34 -6.94 12.08
CA LYS A 128 -9.68 -6.39 11.91
C LYS A 128 -10.66 -7.42 11.36
N CYS A 129 -10.22 -8.29 10.46
CA CYS A 129 -11.01 -9.40 9.94
C CYS A 129 -11.11 -10.58 10.92
N CYS A 130 -10.09 -10.79 11.76
CA CYS A 130 -10.00 -11.81 12.80
C CYS A 130 -9.55 -11.17 14.13
N PRO A 131 -10.44 -10.55 14.91
CA PRO A 131 -10.06 -10.07 16.24
C PRO A 131 -9.67 -11.27 17.10
N ARG A 132 -8.39 -11.33 17.53
CA ARG A 132 -7.89 -12.33 18.49
C ARG A 132 -8.82 -12.36 19.69
N SER A 133 -9.31 -13.54 20.04
CA SER A 133 -9.97 -13.76 21.32
C SER A 133 -8.94 -13.49 22.42
N VAL A 134 -9.19 -12.44 23.21
CA VAL A 134 -8.57 -12.32 24.53
C VAL A 134 -9.10 -13.50 25.37
N PRO A 135 -8.23 -14.26 26.05
CA PRO A 135 -8.66 -15.34 26.94
C PRO A 135 -9.51 -14.83 28.10
#